data_AF-A0A7R7AVA7-F1
#
_entry.id   AF-A0A7R7AVA7-F1
#
_cell.length_a   1.000
_cell.length_b   1.000
_cell.length_c   1.000
_cell.angle_alpha   90.00
_cell.angle_beta   90.00
_cell.angle_gamma   90.00
#
_symmetry.space_group_name_H-M   'P 1'
#
loop_
_entity.id
_entity.type
_entity.pdbx_description
1 polymer ?
#
loop_
_entity_poly.entity_id
_entity_poly.type
_entity_poly.pdbx_seq_one_letter_code
_entity_poly.pdbx_strand_id
1 'polypeptide(L)'
;MSSLPRVTEWTREFVSRQFDDLGPEACLAEITECLTRENPELLDMARKCAADVDNGPKVMVGFGMFYQLMVSASSDTNQKQILHPLPRVTAKTRDSLVREIDEEGSERFTMRTVEDLERSNPELMQMAHGFASQHPDYLRVMQGFALLYRSLVVQSGADRKYLH
;
A
#
# COMPACT_ATOMS: atom_id res chain seq x y z
N MET A 1 17.27 4.49 0.30
CA MET A 1 16.23 5.37 0.86
C MET A 1 14.99 5.16 0.02
N SER A 2 13.87 4.73 0.64
CA SER A 2 12.59 4.58 -0.06
C SER A 2 12.18 5.95 -0.62
N SER A 3 11.77 5.97 -1.87
CA SER A 3 11.36 7.17 -2.62
C SER A 3 9.90 7.55 -2.42
N LEU A 4 9.19 6.76 -1.62
CA LEU A 4 7.79 6.97 -1.31
C LEU A 4 7.61 8.09 -0.28
N PRO A 5 6.46 8.78 -0.28
CA PRO A 5 6.13 9.76 0.75
C PRO A 5 6.21 9.13 2.13
N ARG A 6 6.56 9.95 3.13
CA ARG A 6 6.59 9.51 4.52
C ARG A 6 5.28 9.88 5.21
N VAL A 7 4.53 8.89 5.67
CA VAL A 7 3.32 9.11 6.47
C VAL A 7 3.71 9.68 7.83
N THR A 8 3.06 10.76 8.23
CA THR A 8 3.21 11.38 9.54
C THR A 8 2.03 11.04 10.44
N GLU A 9 2.18 11.23 11.75
CA GLU A 9 1.09 11.05 12.71
C GLU A 9 -0.12 11.92 12.36
N TRP A 10 0.12 13.16 11.92
CA TRP A 10 -0.93 14.07 11.49
C TRP A 10 -1.69 13.55 10.27
N THR A 11 -0.98 13.06 9.25
CA THR A 11 -1.60 12.43 8.07
C THR A 11 -2.41 11.19 8.48
N ARG A 12 -1.91 10.40 9.44
CA ARG A 12 -2.59 9.22 9.98
C ARG A 12 -3.89 9.60 10.67
N GLU A 13 -3.87 10.61 11.54
CA GLU A 13 -5.06 11.10 12.23
C GLU A 13 -6.07 11.68 11.25
N PHE A 14 -5.63 12.48 10.28
CA PHE A 14 -6.49 13.07 9.26
C PHE A 14 -7.26 12.01 8.46
N VAL A 15 -6.56 10.99 7.95
CA VAL A 15 -7.19 9.91 7.18
C VAL A 15 -8.07 9.05 8.08
N SER A 16 -7.69 8.81 9.33
CA SER A 16 -8.54 8.05 10.27
C SER A 16 -9.89 8.76 10.47
N ARG A 17 -9.87 10.07 10.72
CA ARG A 17 -11.10 10.87 10.84
C ARG A 17 -11.94 10.87 9.56
N GLN A 18 -11.30 10.92 8.39
CA GLN A 18 -12.02 10.82 7.12
C GLN A 18 -12.82 9.51 7.00
N PHE A 19 -12.22 8.38 7.39
CA PHE A 19 -12.91 7.09 7.39
C PHE A 19 -14.01 7.00 8.46
N ASP A 20 -13.80 7.64 9.61
CA ASP A 20 -14.82 7.72 10.67
C ASP A 20 -16.03 8.59 10.25
N ASP A 21 -15.78 9.72 9.56
CA ASP A 21 -16.80 10.70 9.18
C ASP A 21 -17.63 10.24 7.95
N LEU A 22 -16.98 9.70 6.93
CA LEU A 22 -17.62 9.30 5.67
C LEU A 22 -18.07 7.82 5.67
N GLY A 23 -17.49 7.02 6.56
CA GLY A 23 -17.68 5.58 6.60
C GLY A 23 -16.67 4.82 5.70
N PRO A 24 -16.19 3.66 6.17
CA PRO A 24 -15.12 2.92 5.49
C PRO A 24 -15.52 2.43 4.10
N GLU A 25 -16.78 2.08 3.88
CA GLU A 25 -17.27 1.60 2.58
C GLU A 25 -17.30 2.71 1.53
N ALA A 26 -17.71 3.93 1.91
CA ALA A 26 -17.73 5.09 1.01
C ALA A 26 -16.31 5.48 0.60
N CYS A 27 -15.39 5.58 1.57
CA CYS A 27 -13.98 5.83 1.29
C CYS A 27 -13.38 4.74 0.38
N LEU A 28 -13.66 3.46 0.65
CA LEU A 28 -13.16 2.36 -0.16
C LEU A 28 -13.70 2.41 -1.60
N ALA A 29 -14.97 2.80 -1.80
CA ALA A 29 -15.55 2.93 -3.13
C ALA A 29 -14.81 3.99 -3.97
N GLU A 30 -14.59 5.18 -3.40
CA GLU A 30 -13.83 6.26 -4.05
C GLU A 30 -12.39 5.84 -4.37
N ILE A 31 -11.71 5.19 -3.41
CA ILE A 31 -10.34 4.70 -3.59
C ILE A 31 -10.29 3.63 -4.69
N THR A 32 -11.26 2.72 -4.72
CA THR A 32 -11.35 1.66 -5.74
C THR A 32 -11.57 2.24 -7.14
N GLU A 33 -12.41 3.27 -7.27
CA GLU A 33 -12.61 3.96 -8.55
C GLU A 33 -11.32 4.64 -9.02
N CYS A 34 -10.63 5.34 -8.11
CA CYS A 34 -9.34 5.95 -8.38
C CYS A 34 -8.29 4.91 -8.82
N LEU A 35 -8.15 3.82 -8.08
CA LEU A 35 -7.21 2.75 -8.40
C LEU A 35 -7.55 2.05 -9.73
N THR A 36 -8.82 1.89 -10.06
CA THR A 36 -9.25 1.29 -11.34
C THR A 36 -8.74 2.11 -12.53
N ARG A 37 -8.75 3.44 -12.41
CA ARG A 37 -8.27 4.35 -13.46
C ARG A 37 -6.75 4.48 -13.47
N GLU A 38 -6.15 4.63 -12.30
CA GLU A 38 -4.76 5.09 -12.18
C GLU A 38 -3.77 3.94 -11.92
N ASN A 39 -4.18 2.89 -11.22
CA ASN A 39 -3.28 1.83 -10.76
C ASN A 39 -3.98 0.45 -10.71
N PRO A 40 -4.49 -0.06 -11.85
CA PRO A 40 -5.33 -1.25 -11.89
C PRO A 40 -4.58 -2.53 -11.46
N GLU A 41 -3.27 -2.61 -11.70
CA GLU A 41 -2.45 -3.74 -11.26
C GLU A 41 -2.33 -3.81 -9.74
N LEU A 42 -2.14 -2.65 -9.08
CA LEU A 42 -2.11 -2.58 -7.61
C LEU A 42 -3.47 -3.00 -7.02
N LEU A 43 -4.57 -2.59 -7.66
CA LEU A 43 -5.92 -3.01 -7.25
C LEU A 43 -6.14 -4.52 -7.41
N ASP A 44 -5.70 -5.10 -8.52
CA ASP A 44 -5.79 -6.54 -8.75
C ASP A 44 -5.00 -7.32 -7.70
N MET A 45 -3.78 -6.88 -7.39
CA MET A 45 -2.97 -7.45 -6.31
C MET A 45 -3.67 -7.35 -4.96
N ALA A 46 -4.22 -6.19 -4.60
CA ALA A 46 -4.97 -5.99 -3.37
C ALA A 46 -6.19 -6.93 -3.27
N ARG A 47 -6.95 -7.06 -4.36
CA ARG A 47 -8.13 -7.96 -4.43
C ARG A 47 -7.74 -9.42 -4.24
N LYS A 48 -6.64 -9.87 -4.85
CA LYS A 48 -6.14 -11.24 -4.68
C LYS A 48 -5.72 -11.49 -3.24
N CYS A 49 -4.93 -10.60 -2.64
CA CYS A 49 -4.55 -10.70 -1.22
C CYS A 49 -5.77 -10.73 -0.30
N ALA A 50 -6.80 -9.92 -0.57
CA ALA A 50 -8.01 -9.91 0.23
C ALA A 50 -8.87 -11.18 0.05
N ALA A 51 -8.88 -11.78 -1.14
CA ALA A 51 -9.59 -13.03 -1.40
C ALA A 51 -8.97 -14.24 -0.67
N ASP A 52 -7.67 -14.18 -0.35
CA ASP A 52 -6.93 -15.25 0.34
C ASP A 52 -7.06 -15.20 1.87
N VAL A 53 -7.82 -14.24 2.41
CA VAL A 53 -8.00 -14.02 3.86
C VAL A 53 -9.48 -14.08 4.22
N ASP A 54 -9.79 -14.57 5.42
CA ASP A 54 -11.15 -14.51 5.93
C ASP A 54 -11.63 -13.05 6.08
N ASN A 55 -12.86 -12.79 5.64
CA ASN A 55 -13.43 -11.43 5.55
C ASN A 55 -12.65 -10.47 4.62
N GLY A 56 -12.44 -10.89 3.37
CA GLY A 56 -11.83 -10.08 2.31
C GLY A 56 -12.36 -8.65 2.15
N PRO A 57 -13.69 -8.37 2.24
CA PRO A 57 -14.20 -7.00 2.19
C PRO A 57 -13.60 -6.09 3.27
N LYS A 58 -13.45 -6.58 4.50
CA LYS A 58 -12.81 -5.82 5.59
C LYS A 58 -11.33 -5.59 5.29
N VAL A 59 -10.61 -6.60 4.80
CA VAL A 59 -9.20 -6.48 4.40
C VAL A 59 -9.01 -5.42 3.31
N MET A 60 -9.92 -5.35 2.34
CA MET A 60 -9.91 -4.29 1.32
C MET A 60 -10.04 -2.89 1.90
N VAL A 61 -10.81 -2.69 2.98
CA VAL A 61 -10.87 -1.40 3.70
C VAL A 61 -9.48 -1.04 4.25
N GLY A 62 -8.78 -2.00 4.87
CA GLY A 62 -7.41 -1.81 5.34
C GLY A 62 -6.44 -1.41 4.23
N PHE A 63 -6.51 -2.09 3.07
CA PHE A 63 -5.73 -1.72 1.90
C PHE A 63 -6.10 -0.35 1.33
N GLY A 64 -7.38 0.01 1.36
CA GLY A 64 -7.85 1.35 1.00
C GLY A 64 -7.23 2.42 1.91
N MET A 65 -7.32 2.24 3.23
CA MET A 65 -6.74 3.16 4.20
C MET A 65 -5.21 3.30 4.02
N PHE A 66 -4.52 2.17 3.77
CA PHE A 66 -3.09 2.17 3.45
C PHE A 66 -2.76 3.05 2.24
N TYR A 67 -3.50 2.87 1.15
CA TYR A 67 -3.31 3.65 -0.06
C TYR A 67 -3.63 5.13 0.15
N GLN A 68 -4.71 5.43 0.87
CA GLN A 68 -5.12 6.80 1.15
C GLN A 68 -4.08 7.56 1.98
N LEU A 69 -3.51 6.92 3.01
CA LEU A 69 -2.41 7.51 3.79
C LEU A 69 -1.22 7.91 2.91
N MET A 70 -0.88 7.06 1.95
CA MET A 70 0.23 7.32 1.02
C MET A 70 -0.10 8.47 0.06
N VAL A 71 -1.33 8.54 -0.45
CA VAL A 71 -1.79 9.64 -1.31
C VAL A 71 -1.80 10.97 -0.56
N SER A 72 -2.32 10.99 0.67
CA SER A 72 -2.35 12.18 1.51
C SER A 72 -0.93 12.66 1.85
N ALA A 73 -0.03 11.75 2.24
CA ALA A 73 1.36 12.09 2.52
C ALA A 73 2.09 12.65 1.29
N SER A 74 1.82 12.14 0.10
CA SER A 74 2.36 12.71 -1.15
C SER A 74 1.84 14.13 -1.41
N SER A 75 0.60 14.42 -1.04
CA SER A 75 -0.04 15.72 -1.28
C SER A 75 0.52 16.81 -0.36
N ASP A 76 0.80 16.46 0.91
CA ASP A 76 1.46 17.35 1.87
C ASP A 76 2.89 17.74 1.45
N THR A 77 3.55 16.87 0.69
CA THR A 77 4.95 17.09 0.26
C THR A 77 5.05 17.89 -1.04
N ASN A 78 3.99 17.92 -1.87
CA ASN A 78 4.01 18.50 -3.22
C ASN A 78 3.32 19.87 -3.30
N GLN A 79 3.96 20.92 -2.79
CA GLN A 79 3.60 22.32 -3.11
C GLN A 79 3.92 22.73 -4.57
N LYS A 80 4.49 21.85 -5.41
CA LYS A 80 4.80 22.14 -6.82
C LYS A 80 4.50 20.94 -7.74
N GLN A 81 3.39 21.06 -8.46
CA GLN A 81 3.06 20.53 -9.79
C GLN A 81 3.12 19.01 -10.09
N ILE A 82 1.92 18.48 -10.40
CA ILE A 82 1.54 17.70 -11.60
C ILE A 82 2.41 16.47 -11.92
N LEU A 83 2.10 15.34 -11.29
CA LEU A 83 1.98 13.99 -11.86
C LEU A 83 1.58 13.07 -10.70
N HIS A 84 0.71 12.09 -10.97
CA HIS A 84 -0.01 11.24 -10.01
C HIS A 84 0.70 10.97 -8.67
N PRO A 85 -0.03 11.04 -7.53
CA PRO A 85 0.58 11.09 -6.18
C PRO A 85 1.41 9.86 -5.82
N LEU A 86 1.25 8.74 -6.53
CA LEU A 86 1.99 7.50 -6.30
C LEU A 86 2.43 6.85 -7.61
N PRO A 87 3.53 6.07 -7.61
CA PRO A 87 3.98 5.30 -8.76
C PRO A 87 2.89 4.34 -9.27
N ARG A 88 2.69 4.30 -10.59
CA ARG A 88 1.73 3.40 -11.24
C ARG A 88 2.33 2.01 -11.41
N VAL A 89 1.86 1.04 -10.65
CA VAL A 89 2.34 -0.35 -10.74
C VAL A 89 1.97 -0.91 -12.10
N THR A 90 2.95 -1.53 -12.74
CA THR A 90 2.80 -2.18 -14.05
C THR A 90 2.83 -3.69 -13.91
N ALA A 91 2.30 -4.41 -14.90
CA ALA A 91 2.40 -5.86 -14.98
C ALA A 91 3.85 -6.36 -14.89
N LYS A 92 4.81 -5.61 -15.47
CA LYS A 92 6.24 -5.91 -15.36
C LYS A 92 6.74 -5.89 -13.91
N THR A 93 6.29 -4.91 -13.12
CA THR A 93 6.64 -4.82 -11.70
C THR A 93 6.02 -5.99 -10.93
N ARG A 94 4.75 -6.30 -11.18
CA ARG A 94 4.08 -7.46 -10.59
C ARG A 94 4.83 -8.75 -10.90
N ASP A 95 5.17 -9.01 -12.15
CA ASP A 95 5.87 -10.23 -12.57
C ASP A 95 7.28 -10.32 -11.95
N SER A 96 7.96 -9.18 -11.79
CA SER A 96 9.24 -9.12 -11.07
C SER A 96 9.09 -9.48 -9.59
N LEU A 97 8.00 -9.07 -8.93
CA LEU A 97 7.74 -9.39 -7.53
C LEU A 97 7.40 -10.87 -7.35
N VAL A 98 6.62 -11.45 -8.26
CA VAL A 98 6.32 -12.88 -8.26
C VAL A 98 7.62 -13.68 -8.33
N ARG A 99 8.53 -13.32 -9.25
CA ARG A 99 9.85 -13.95 -9.33
C ARG A 99 10.69 -13.77 -8.06
N GLU A 100 10.69 -12.58 -7.46
CA GLU A 100 11.41 -12.33 -6.19
C GLU A 100 10.85 -13.22 -5.06
N ILE A 101 9.53 -13.40 -5.01
CA ILE A 101 8.86 -14.27 -4.03
C ILE A 101 9.19 -15.74 -4.27
N ASP A 102 9.17 -16.19 -5.53
CA ASP A 102 9.50 -17.57 -5.90
C ASP A 102 10.97 -17.91 -5.59
N GLU A 103 11.88 -16.95 -5.75
CA GLU A 103 13.32 -17.11 -5.51
C GLU A 103 13.69 -17.02 -4.02
N GLU A 104 13.15 -16.05 -3.27
CA GLU A 104 13.53 -15.79 -1.86
C GLU A 104 12.62 -16.51 -0.85
N GLY A 105 11.43 -16.93 -1.27
CA GLY A 105 10.36 -17.45 -0.41
C GLY A 105 9.50 -16.33 0.18
N SER A 106 8.19 -16.58 0.28
CA SER A 106 7.20 -15.60 0.74
C SER A 106 7.47 -15.05 2.14
N GLU A 107 7.87 -15.90 3.09
CA GLU A 107 8.18 -15.49 4.47
C GLU A 107 9.36 -14.51 4.52
N ARG A 108 10.45 -14.83 3.82
CA ARG A 108 11.65 -13.99 3.78
C ARG A 108 11.38 -12.67 3.07
N PHE A 109 10.65 -12.72 1.96
CA PHE A 109 10.19 -11.54 1.23
C PHE A 109 9.38 -10.60 2.14
N THR A 110 8.41 -11.16 2.87
CA THR A 110 7.56 -10.38 3.77
C THR A 110 8.35 -9.78 4.93
N MET A 111 9.18 -10.57 5.61
CA MET A 111 9.98 -10.09 6.74
C MET A 111 10.88 -8.91 6.33
N ARG A 112 11.63 -9.06 5.24
CA ARG A 112 12.51 -8.00 4.70
C ARG A 112 11.71 -6.75 4.32
N THR A 113 10.53 -6.92 3.74
CA THR A 113 9.69 -5.81 3.31
C THR A 113 9.07 -5.08 4.50
N VAL A 114 8.67 -5.80 5.53
CA VAL A 114 8.16 -5.24 6.79
C VAL A 114 9.24 -4.45 7.51
N GLU A 115 10.47 -4.97 7.60
CA GLU A 115 11.62 -4.25 8.18
C GLU A 115 11.91 -2.94 7.42
N ASP A 116 11.82 -2.95 6.09
CA ASP A 116 12.01 -1.75 5.28
C ASP A 116 10.87 -0.74 5.46
N LEU A 117 9.63 -1.23 5.57
CA LEU A 117 8.43 -0.44 5.85
C LEU A 117 8.51 0.22 7.23
N GLU A 118 8.88 -0.53 8.27
CA GLU A 118 9.03 -0.03 9.64
C GLU A 118 10.09 1.07 9.72
N ARG A 119 11.24 0.86 9.07
CA ARG A 119 12.32 1.86 9.04
C ARG A 119 11.97 3.11 8.25
N SER A 120 11.27 2.96 7.13
CA SER A 120 11.01 4.07 6.20
C SER A 120 9.72 4.84 6.51
N ASN A 121 8.71 4.15 7.03
CA ASN A 121 7.35 4.61 7.20
C ASN A 121 6.71 3.99 8.47
N PRO A 122 7.19 4.35 9.68
CA PRO A 122 6.73 3.74 10.93
C PRO A 122 5.23 3.95 11.21
N GLU A 123 4.65 5.10 10.84
CA GLU A 123 3.22 5.37 11.01
C GLU A 123 2.34 4.49 10.12
N LEU A 124 2.80 4.25 8.89
CA LEU A 124 2.11 3.36 7.95
C LEU A 124 2.22 1.91 8.41
N MET A 125 3.39 1.52 8.95
CA MET A 125 3.59 0.23 9.59
C MET A 125 2.67 0.04 10.79
N GLN A 126 2.55 1.06 11.66
CA GLN A 126 1.67 1.02 12.83
C GLN A 126 0.21 0.85 12.43
N MET A 127 -0.24 1.53 11.38
CA MET A 127 -1.58 1.32 10.83
C MET A 127 -1.76 -0.12 10.33
N ALA A 128 -0.83 -0.61 9.49
CA ALA A 128 -0.90 -1.97 8.95
C ALA A 128 -0.91 -3.04 10.05
N HIS A 129 -0.04 -2.91 11.05
CA HIS A 129 0.03 -3.79 12.21
C HIS A 129 -1.23 -3.72 13.06
N GLY A 130 -1.70 -2.52 13.38
CA GLY A 130 -2.93 -2.29 14.13
C GLY A 130 -4.14 -2.94 13.46
N PHE A 131 -4.26 -2.76 12.14
CA PHE A 131 -5.29 -3.41 11.34
C PHE A 131 -5.16 -4.94 11.36
N ALA A 132 -3.97 -5.47 11.04
CA ALA A 132 -3.73 -6.92 10.98
C ALA A 132 -3.96 -7.61 12.33
N SER A 133 -3.66 -6.95 13.46
CA SER A 133 -3.86 -7.50 14.80
C SER A 133 -5.32 -7.81 15.15
N GLN A 134 -6.27 -7.21 14.42
CA GLN A 134 -7.71 -7.45 14.58
C GLN A 134 -8.23 -8.63 13.74
N HIS A 135 -7.36 -9.28 12.96
CA HIS A 135 -7.69 -10.41 12.11
C HIS A 135 -7.03 -11.70 12.63
N PRO A 136 -7.75 -12.85 12.63
CA PRO A 136 -7.17 -14.14 13.00
C PRO A 136 -5.93 -14.49 12.14
N ASP A 137 -5.97 -14.16 10.85
CA ASP A 137 -4.91 -14.41 9.88
C ASP A 137 -3.92 -13.23 9.77
N TYR A 138 -3.40 -12.77 10.91
CA TYR A 138 -2.45 -11.65 11.00
C TYR A 138 -1.35 -11.70 9.93
N LEU A 139 -0.70 -12.87 9.78
CA LEU A 139 0.42 -13.04 8.85
C LEU A 139 0.01 -12.81 7.40
N ARG A 140 -1.15 -13.31 6.96
CA ARG A 140 -1.61 -13.13 5.57
C ARG A 140 -1.99 -11.68 5.29
N VAL A 141 -2.61 -11.00 6.26
CA VAL A 141 -2.91 -9.57 6.13
C VAL A 141 -1.62 -8.75 6.02
N MET A 142 -0.62 -9.04 6.85
CA MET A 142 0.69 -8.38 6.79
C MET A 142 1.45 -8.69 5.49
N GLN A 143 1.35 -9.91 4.97
CA GLN A 143 1.89 -10.28 3.65
C GLN A 143 1.27 -9.41 2.54
N GLY A 144 -0.05 -9.18 2.60
CA GLY A 144 -0.76 -8.28 1.69
C GLY A 144 -0.23 -6.84 1.76
N PHE A 145 -0.13 -6.25 2.96
CA PHE A 145 0.42 -4.91 3.12
C PHE A 145 1.87 -4.80 2.65
N ALA A 146 2.70 -5.80 2.96
CA ALA A 146 4.07 -5.86 2.48
C ALA A 146 4.12 -5.88 0.95
N LEU A 147 3.31 -6.73 0.30
CA LEU A 147 3.27 -6.81 -1.16
C LEU A 147 2.87 -5.47 -1.80
N LEU A 148 1.84 -4.80 -1.26
CA LEU A 148 1.41 -3.49 -1.75
C LEU A 148 2.51 -2.43 -1.58
N TYR A 149 3.14 -2.37 -0.41
CA TYR A 149 4.25 -1.45 -0.15
C TYR A 149 5.41 -1.70 -1.13
N ARG A 150 5.84 -2.96 -1.25
CA ARG A 150 6.97 -3.33 -2.09
C ARG A 150 6.72 -3.02 -3.56
N SER A 151 5.49 -3.23 -4.04
CA SER A 151 5.13 -2.90 -5.42
C SER A 151 5.33 -1.43 -5.75
N LEU A 152 4.96 -0.53 -4.83
CA LEU A 152 5.17 0.90 -4.97
C LEU A 152 6.65 1.28 -4.91
N VAL A 153 7.43 0.65 -4.01
CA VAL A 153 8.88 0.88 -3.91
C VAL A 153 9.62 0.46 -5.18
N VAL A 154 9.35 -0.75 -5.68
CA VAL A 154 9.99 -1.28 -6.89
C VAL A 154 9.62 -0.44 -8.11
N GLN A 155 8.34 -0.10 -8.26
CA GLN A 155 7.89 0.77 -9.35
C GLN A 155 8.56 2.15 -9.28
N SER A 156 8.62 2.77 -8.11
CA SER A 156 9.27 4.07 -7.95
C SER A 156 10.77 4.03 -8.32
N GLY A 157 11.45 2.94 -7.97
CA GLY A 157 12.84 2.71 -8.38
C GLY A 157 13.00 2.52 -9.90
N ALA A 158 12.04 1.84 -10.54
CA ALA A 158 12.02 1.66 -11.99
C ALA A 158 11.79 2.99 -12.71
N ASP A 159 10.80 3.78 -12.28
CA ASP A 159 10.48 5.09 -12.89
C ASP A 159 11.69 6.04 -12.84
N ARG A 160 12.44 6.04 -11.73
CA ARG A 160 13.68 6.83 -11.62
C ARG A 160 14.78 6.38 -12.57
N LYS A 161 14.91 5.08 -12.83
CA LYS A 161 15.91 4.55 -13.78
C LYS A 161 15.61 4.92 -15.22
N TYR A 162 14.36 5.21 -15.56
CA TYR A 162 13.96 5.66 -16.89
C TYR A 162 14.07 7.18 -17.08
N LEU A 163 14.28 7.94 -15.99
CA LEU A 163 14.44 9.40 -16.01
C LEU A 163 15.92 9.86 -16.04
N HIS A 164 16.87 8.94 -15.95
CA HIS A 164 18.32 9.16 -16.02
C HIS A 164 18.93 8.39 -17.20
#